data_AF-A0A6B2L6A3-F1
#
_entry.id   AF-A0A6B2L6A3-F1
#
_cell.length_a   1.000
_cell.length_b   1.000
_cell.length_c   1.000
_cell.angle_alpha   90.00
_cell.angle_beta   90.00
_cell.angle_gamma   90.00
#
_symmetry.space_group_name_H-M   'P 1'
#
loop_
_entity.id
_entity.type
_entity.pdbx_description
1 polymer ?
#
loop_
_entity_poly.entity_id
_entity_poly.type
_entity_poly.pdbx_seq_one_letter_code
_entity_poly.pdbx_strand_id
1 'polypeptide(L)'
;MDANNLKFTISQGDVVLNDLRLKKSALQEIELPVEVKEGYLGRLTLKIPWQNLGSQPVIISLKNIYLLVGPKPRVSASTEEEENRSYQAKMSRLQVAELLGQDKPTPDEKQPNQPSPKDQGWMANLQMKVVDNLQVFIDKLHLRYEDTSYSTVYAFGITLDHLHMQSTDQHFQPTFQGVGAAITYKLVSLQHAAIYFNTNTKPIPTTSYKELGTYLEAMIYQGGAKFPDNQYILEPISGKLMVELDSEKAKFDRPRTKLHLSVDSITASIDRNQYLNLISIGENFSLYNKGIQYIKYRPVKGVNPAEHPMDWWKYAIQSVMLNIEEKNKQWRWEEIAKRSANRVEYTQLFKKSKKKKLAKNEEKALMDLEKQLSFDDILLHR
;
A
#
# COMPACT_ATOMS: atom_id res chain seq x y z
N MET A 1 -2.26 -19.59 3.65
CA MET A 1 -0.92 -20.18 3.80
C MET A 1 -0.30 -19.68 5.09
N ASP A 2 0.27 -20.58 5.89
CA ASP A 2 0.93 -20.28 7.16
C ASP A 2 2.26 -19.57 6.93
N ALA A 3 2.45 -18.45 7.63
CA ALA A 3 3.63 -17.58 7.50
C ALA A 3 4.95 -18.29 7.88
N ASN A 4 4.88 -19.35 8.68
CA ASN A 4 6.07 -20.06 9.17
C ASN A 4 6.69 -20.98 8.11
N ASN A 5 5.87 -21.64 7.28
CA ASN A 5 6.38 -22.49 6.19
C ASN A 5 7.03 -21.66 5.09
N LEU A 6 6.44 -20.49 4.78
CA LEU A 6 6.96 -19.58 3.77
C LEU A 6 8.31 -18.98 4.19
N LYS A 7 8.47 -18.62 5.46
CA LYS A 7 9.75 -18.15 6.03
C LYS A 7 10.86 -19.21 5.94
N PHE A 8 10.53 -20.47 6.20
CA PHE A 8 11.49 -21.56 6.13
C PHE A 8 11.97 -21.82 4.70
N THR A 9 11.05 -21.83 3.72
CA THR A 9 11.40 -21.99 2.29
C THR A 9 12.24 -20.83 1.76
N ILE A 10 11.94 -19.59 2.16
CA ILE A 10 12.74 -18.39 1.81
C ILE A 10 14.19 -18.50 2.30
N SER A 11 14.42 -19.12 3.46
CA SER A 11 15.76 -19.22 4.05
C SER A 11 16.68 -20.25 3.36
N GLN A 12 16.16 -21.11 2.49
CA GLN A 12 16.92 -22.19 1.85
C GLN A 12 17.20 -21.98 0.35
N GLY A 13 16.61 -20.97 -0.32
CA GLY A 13 16.89 -20.70 -1.74
C GLY A 13 15.82 -19.87 -2.47
N ASP A 14 15.75 -20.07 -3.79
CA ASP A 14 14.74 -19.46 -4.67
C ASP A 14 13.34 -19.98 -4.30
N VAL A 15 12.39 -19.07 -4.07
CA VAL A 15 11.00 -19.42 -3.81
C VAL A 15 10.20 -19.23 -5.08
N VAL A 16 9.53 -20.29 -5.53
CA VAL A 16 8.56 -20.23 -6.63
C VAL A 16 7.23 -20.73 -6.12
N LEU A 17 6.22 -19.87 -6.19
CA LEU A 17 4.84 -20.17 -5.86
C LEU A 17 4.00 -19.99 -7.13
N ASN A 18 3.09 -20.92 -7.39
CA ASN A 18 2.22 -20.88 -8.56
C ASN A 18 0.75 -20.95 -8.14
N ASP A 19 -0.13 -20.44 -8.99
CA ASP A 19 -1.59 -20.53 -8.86
C ASP A 19 -2.11 -20.06 -7.49
N LEU A 20 -1.67 -18.87 -7.06
CA LEU A 20 -2.04 -18.32 -5.77
C LEU A 20 -3.37 -17.57 -5.85
N ARG A 21 -4.27 -17.83 -4.90
CA ARG A 21 -5.45 -17.00 -4.66
C ARG A 21 -5.11 -15.86 -3.72
N LEU A 22 -5.34 -14.63 -4.15
CA LEU A 22 -5.09 -13.44 -3.36
C LEU A 22 -6.16 -13.29 -2.26
N LYS A 23 -5.74 -12.87 -1.08
CA LYS A 23 -6.66 -12.68 0.05
C LYS A 23 -7.57 -11.49 -0.22
N LYS A 24 -8.79 -11.53 0.35
CA LYS A 24 -9.70 -10.37 0.39
C LYS A 24 -9.06 -9.11 1.00
N SER A 25 -8.05 -9.33 1.85
CA SER A 25 -7.26 -8.31 2.52
C SER A 25 -6.14 -7.69 1.68
N ALA A 26 -5.90 -8.15 0.45
CA ALA A 26 -4.69 -7.79 -0.31
C ALA A 26 -4.56 -6.29 -0.62
N LEU A 27 -5.67 -5.54 -0.65
CA LEU A 27 -5.68 -4.09 -0.87
C LEU A 27 -5.98 -3.30 0.41
N GLN A 28 -5.86 -3.90 1.61
CA GLN A 28 -6.18 -3.22 2.88
C GLN A 28 -5.25 -2.06 3.23
N GLU A 29 -4.02 -2.08 2.74
CA GLU A 29 -3.06 -0.99 2.95
C GLU A 29 -3.40 0.25 2.12
N ILE A 30 -4.19 0.06 1.06
CA ILE A 30 -4.73 1.17 0.28
C ILE A 30 -5.96 1.67 1.04
N GLU A 31 -5.92 2.91 1.53
CA GLU A 31 -6.98 3.58 2.31
C GLU A 31 -8.24 3.89 1.46
N LEU A 32 -8.66 2.95 0.61
CA LEU A 32 -9.84 3.04 -0.25
C LEU A 32 -10.96 2.12 0.27
N PRO A 33 -12.23 2.52 0.08
CA PRO A 33 -13.40 1.79 0.57
C PRO A 33 -13.78 0.62 -0.34
N VAL A 34 -12.80 -0.24 -0.61
CA VAL A 34 -12.92 -1.34 -1.56
C VAL A 34 -12.52 -2.66 -0.91
N GLU A 35 -13.00 -3.77 -1.47
CA GLU A 35 -12.59 -5.10 -1.09
C GLU A 35 -12.29 -5.95 -2.31
N VAL A 36 -11.30 -6.83 -2.19
CA VAL A 36 -11.01 -7.82 -3.23
C VAL A 36 -12.12 -8.87 -3.18
N LYS A 37 -12.87 -8.97 -4.28
CA LYS A 37 -13.91 -9.99 -4.46
C LYS A 37 -13.26 -11.32 -4.80
N GLU A 38 -12.40 -11.30 -5.81
CA GLU A 38 -11.57 -12.42 -6.23
C GLU A 38 -10.21 -11.92 -6.71
N GLY A 39 -9.18 -12.75 -6.56
CA GLY A 39 -7.85 -12.41 -7.03
C GLY A 39 -6.99 -13.62 -7.29
N TYR A 40 -6.20 -13.55 -8.35
CA TYR A 40 -5.33 -14.60 -8.83
C TYR A 40 -3.94 -14.05 -9.11
N LEU A 41 -2.93 -14.83 -8.74
CA LEU A 41 -1.54 -14.61 -9.05
C LEU A 41 -0.98 -15.92 -9.62
N GLY A 42 -0.72 -15.93 -10.92
CA GLY A 42 -0.28 -17.13 -11.62
C GLY A 42 1.08 -17.62 -11.15
N ARG A 43 2.04 -16.72 -10.96
CA ARG A 43 3.36 -17.07 -10.44
C ARG A 43 4.02 -15.95 -9.65
N LEU A 44 4.57 -16.30 -8.50
CA LEU A 44 5.49 -15.48 -7.71
C LEU A 44 6.85 -16.18 -7.66
N THR A 45 7.91 -15.48 -8.06
CA THR A 45 9.29 -15.94 -7.93
C THR A 45 10.07 -14.93 -7.09
N LEU A 46 10.65 -15.39 -5.99
CA LEU A 46 11.56 -14.63 -5.14
C LEU A 46 12.94 -15.30 -5.20
N LYS A 47 13.93 -14.60 -5.75
CA LYS A 47 15.32 -15.05 -5.75
C LYS A 47 16.13 -14.15 -4.84
N ILE A 48 16.57 -14.70 -3.71
CA ILE A 48 17.37 -13.97 -2.73
C ILE A 48 18.72 -14.69 -2.61
N PRO A 49 19.81 -14.11 -3.15
CA PRO A 49 21.12 -14.73 -3.12
C PRO A 49 21.77 -14.53 -1.75
N TRP A 50 21.28 -15.21 -0.70
CA TRP A 50 21.73 -15.03 0.69
C TRP A 50 23.25 -15.10 0.88
N GLN A 51 23.93 -15.97 0.12
CA GLN A 51 25.38 -16.14 0.18
C GLN A 51 26.14 -15.05 -0.61
N ASN A 52 25.47 -14.38 -1.56
CA ASN A 52 26.07 -13.50 -2.56
C ASN A 52 25.32 -12.15 -2.70
N LEU A 53 24.73 -11.63 -1.62
CA LEU A 53 23.96 -10.36 -1.63
C LEU A 53 24.77 -9.14 -2.10
N GLY A 54 26.10 -9.22 -2.08
CA GLY A 54 27.00 -8.18 -2.58
C GLY A 54 27.35 -8.29 -4.06
N SER A 55 27.08 -9.43 -4.70
CA SER A 55 27.50 -9.76 -6.07
C SER A 55 26.37 -10.25 -6.99
N GLN A 56 25.17 -10.48 -6.45
CA GLN A 56 23.98 -10.88 -7.20
C GLN A 56 22.75 -10.08 -6.77
N PRO A 57 21.83 -9.77 -7.70
CA PRO A 57 20.63 -8.99 -7.38
C PRO A 57 19.56 -9.82 -6.68
N VAL A 58 18.72 -9.15 -5.91
CA VAL A 58 17.48 -9.73 -5.39
C VAL A 58 16.41 -9.57 -6.47
N ILE A 59 15.75 -10.65 -6.87
CA ILE A 59 14.76 -10.63 -7.94
C ILE A 59 13.39 -10.99 -7.38
N ILE A 60 12.41 -10.11 -7.63
CA ILE A 60 10.98 -10.39 -7.43
C ILE A 60 10.32 -10.41 -8.80
N SER A 61 9.73 -11.54 -9.17
CA SER A 61 8.94 -11.65 -10.40
C SER A 61 7.52 -12.11 -10.09
N LEU A 62 6.55 -11.34 -10.57
CA LEU A 62 5.13 -11.59 -10.47
C LEU A 62 4.58 -11.74 -11.87
N LYS A 63 3.88 -12.83 -12.15
CA LYS A 63 3.21 -13.06 -13.43
C LYS A 63 1.73 -13.31 -13.23
N ASN A 64 0.92 -12.72 -14.10
CA ASN A 64 -0.52 -12.91 -14.21
C ASN A 64 -1.22 -12.49 -12.90
N ILE A 65 -1.17 -11.19 -12.61
CA ILE A 65 -1.81 -10.57 -11.45
C ILE A 65 -3.19 -10.06 -11.86
N TYR A 66 -4.23 -10.76 -11.44
CA TYR A 66 -5.61 -10.41 -11.80
C TYR A 66 -6.43 -10.17 -10.54
N LEU A 67 -7.02 -9.00 -10.43
CA LEU A 67 -7.76 -8.56 -9.25
C LEU A 67 -9.14 -8.04 -9.68
N LEU A 68 -10.20 -8.66 -9.15
CA LEU A 68 -11.55 -8.12 -9.19
C LEU A 68 -11.87 -7.51 -7.83
N VAL A 69 -12.14 -6.22 -7.83
CA VAL A 69 -12.34 -5.38 -6.66
C VAL A 69 -13.75 -4.80 -6.74
N GLY A 70 -14.42 -4.63 -5.60
CA GLY A 70 -15.72 -3.95 -5.56
C GLY A 70 -15.87 -3.06 -4.33
N PRO A 71 -16.96 -2.28 -4.25
CA PRO A 71 -17.22 -1.44 -3.10
C PRO A 71 -17.36 -2.29 -1.83
N LYS A 72 -16.83 -1.74 -0.74
CA LYS A 72 -16.95 -2.35 0.57
C LYS A 72 -18.32 -2.02 1.19
N PRO A 73 -19.09 -3.02 1.65
CA PRO A 73 -20.37 -2.75 2.31
C PRO A 73 -20.17 -2.07 3.67
N ARG A 74 -20.90 -0.97 3.90
CA ARG A 74 -20.90 -0.16 5.14
C ARG A 74 -21.54 -0.85 6.38
N VAL A 75 -21.73 -2.16 6.38
CA VAL A 75 -22.48 -2.87 7.45
C VAL A 75 -21.72 -4.09 7.96
N SER A 76 -20.68 -4.54 7.26
CA SER A 76 -20.02 -5.81 7.56
C SER A 76 -18.84 -5.68 8.53
N ALA A 77 -18.62 -4.52 9.12
CA ALA A 77 -17.48 -4.30 9.97
C ALA A 77 -17.96 -4.12 11.41
N SER A 78 -17.62 -5.09 12.27
CA SER A 78 -17.74 -4.88 13.71
C SER A 78 -16.84 -3.70 14.10
N THR A 79 -17.22 -2.95 15.12
CA THR A 79 -16.40 -1.85 15.66
C THR A 79 -14.98 -2.31 15.95
N GLU A 80 -14.82 -3.52 16.47
CA GLU A 80 -13.52 -4.12 16.76
C GLU A 80 -12.68 -4.39 15.48
N GLU A 81 -13.29 -4.88 14.40
CA GLU A 81 -12.58 -5.10 13.13
C GLU A 81 -12.10 -3.80 12.49
N GLU A 82 -12.87 -2.72 12.63
CA GLU A 82 -12.47 -1.40 12.12
C GLU A 82 -11.43 -0.71 13.00
N GLU A 83 -11.57 -0.81 14.31
CA GLU A 83 -10.57 -0.32 15.27
C GLU A 83 -9.24 -1.04 15.06
N ASN A 84 -9.26 -2.37 14.94
CA ASN A 84 -8.05 -3.13 14.65
C ASN A 84 -7.47 -2.80 13.28
N ARG A 85 -8.31 -2.55 12.26
CA ARG A 85 -7.86 -2.15 10.92
C ARG A 85 -7.21 -0.76 10.93
N SER A 86 -7.86 0.22 11.55
CA SER A 86 -7.32 1.58 11.63
C SER A 86 -6.02 1.61 12.44
N TYR A 87 -5.92 0.79 13.49
CA TYR A 87 -4.68 0.57 14.21
C TYR A 87 -3.59 -0.05 13.32
N GLN A 88 -3.89 -1.12 12.58
CA GLN A 88 -2.94 -1.76 11.67
C GLN A 88 -2.47 -0.83 10.55
N ALA A 89 -3.38 -0.07 9.94
CA ALA A 89 -3.05 0.92 8.93
C ALA A 89 -2.14 2.02 9.50
N LYS A 90 -2.45 2.54 10.69
CA LYS A 90 -1.62 3.53 11.40
C LYS A 90 -0.22 2.97 11.67
N MET A 91 -0.11 1.75 12.19
CA MET A 91 1.17 1.12 12.49
C MET A 91 1.99 0.83 11.23
N SER A 92 1.35 0.36 10.14
CA SER A 92 2.01 0.17 8.85
C SER A 92 2.56 1.49 8.31
N ARG A 93 1.73 2.55 8.33
CA ARG A 93 2.13 3.89 7.88
C ARG A 93 3.28 4.46 8.70
N LEU A 94 3.28 4.22 10.01
CA LEU A 94 4.39 4.62 10.90
C LEU A 94 5.68 3.83 10.61
N GLN A 95 5.58 2.53 10.32
CA GLN A 95 6.74 1.72 9.91
C GLN A 95 7.33 2.22 8.60
N VAL A 96 6.49 2.52 7.60
CA VAL A 96 6.93 3.10 6.34
C VAL A 96 7.58 4.47 6.56
N ALA A 97 6.99 5.32 7.41
CA ALA A 97 7.57 6.61 7.76
C ALA A 97 8.93 6.47 8.48
N GLU A 98 9.11 5.47 9.34
CA GLU A 98 10.41 5.18 9.97
C GLU A 98 11.44 4.67 8.95
N LEU A 99 11.03 3.85 7.98
CA LEU A 99 11.91 3.36 6.92
C LEU A 99 12.38 4.50 6.00
N LEU A 100 11.48 5.44 5.69
CA LEU A 100 11.78 6.59 4.82
C LEU A 100 12.47 7.74 5.56
N GLY A 101 12.19 7.91 6.85
CA GLY A 101 12.70 8.99 7.71
C GLY A 101 14.02 8.67 8.43
N GLN A 102 14.61 7.50 8.21
CA GLN A 102 16.00 7.24 8.60
C GLN A 102 16.94 8.09 7.75
N ASP A 103 17.11 9.35 8.13
CA ASP A 103 18.34 10.05 7.86
C ASP A 103 19.48 9.24 8.50
N LYS A 104 20.47 8.92 7.66
CA LYS A 104 21.62 8.08 7.96
C LYS A 104 22.16 8.38 9.37
N PRO A 105 22.44 7.38 10.21
CA PRO A 105 23.23 7.64 11.41
C PRO A 105 24.55 8.30 10.98
N THR A 106 24.80 9.50 11.50
CA THR A 106 26.07 10.19 11.38
C THR A 106 27.15 9.34 12.07
N PRO A 107 28.28 9.03 11.42
CA PRO A 107 29.37 8.26 12.04
C PRO A 107 30.13 8.97 13.18
N ASP A 108 29.73 10.20 13.57
CA ASP A 108 30.57 11.12 14.34
C ASP A 108 30.20 11.26 15.83
N GLU A 109 29.52 10.29 16.42
CA GLU A 109 29.48 10.16 17.89
C GLU A 109 30.00 8.79 18.34
N LYS A 110 31.31 8.57 18.15
CA LYS A 110 32.03 7.55 18.91
C LYS A 110 32.19 8.04 20.35
N GLN A 111 31.23 7.72 21.22
CA GLN A 111 31.50 7.65 22.65
C GLN A 111 32.34 6.39 22.93
N PRO A 112 33.55 6.52 23.51
CA PRO A 112 34.44 5.40 23.75
C PRO A 112 34.03 4.69 25.05
N ASN A 113 32.99 3.86 24.98
CA ASN A 113 32.71 2.70 25.87
C ASN A 113 31.23 2.32 25.81
N GLN A 114 30.77 1.68 24.73
CA GLN A 114 29.59 0.81 24.80
C GLN A 114 29.77 -0.42 23.90
N PRO A 115 29.39 -1.62 24.37
CA PRO A 115 29.44 -2.84 23.58
C PRO A 115 28.46 -2.74 22.39
N SER A 116 28.96 -3.13 21.22
CA SER A 116 28.27 -3.13 19.93
C SER A 116 26.90 -3.83 19.96
N PRO A 117 25.82 -3.21 19.43
CA PRO A 117 24.57 -3.91 19.13
C PRO A 117 24.75 -4.66 17.81
N LYS A 118 25.32 -5.88 17.86
CA LYS A 118 25.63 -6.69 16.68
C LYS A 118 24.39 -7.15 15.88
N ASP A 119 23.20 -7.12 16.46
CA ASP A 119 22.01 -7.72 15.83
C ASP A 119 21.13 -6.72 15.05
N GLN A 120 21.10 -5.43 15.44
CA GLN A 120 20.34 -4.40 14.71
C GLN A 120 21.09 -3.89 13.48
N GLY A 121 22.43 -3.77 13.55
CA GLY A 121 23.26 -3.32 12.43
C GLY A 121 23.33 -4.32 11.27
N TRP A 122 23.22 -5.63 11.56
CA TRP A 122 23.22 -6.67 10.54
C TRP A 122 21.91 -6.67 9.72
N MET A 123 20.75 -6.61 10.39
CA MET A 123 19.45 -6.56 9.71
C MET A 123 19.22 -5.25 8.94
N ALA A 124 19.61 -4.10 9.49
CA ALA A 124 19.50 -2.81 8.79
C ALA A 124 20.39 -2.76 7.53
N ASN A 125 21.65 -3.23 7.63
CA ASN A 125 22.53 -3.33 6.47
C ASN A 125 22.03 -4.36 5.44
N LEU A 126 21.38 -5.45 5.86
CA LEU A 126 20.75 -6.40 4.95
C LEU A 126 19.53 -5.80 4.24
N GLN A 127 18.67 -5.09 4.95
CA GLN A 127 17.51 -4.42 4.38
C GLN A 127 17.93 -3.37 3.33
N MET A 128 18.94 -2.55 3.62
CA MET A 128 19.46 -1.57 2.66
C MET A 128 20.08 -2.25 1.43
N LYS A 129 20.91 -3.29 1.62
CA LYS A 129 21.52 -4.05 0.50
C LYS A 129 20.49 -4.74 -0.40
N VAL A 130 19.40 -5.22 0.19
CA VAL A 130 18.29 -5.84 -0.54
C VAL A 130 17.53 -4.81 -1.37
N VAL A 131 17.30 -3.60 -0.85
CA VAL A 131 16.56 -2.52 -1.53
C VAL A 131 17.37 -1.89 -2.68
N ASP A 132 18.67 -1.69 -2.46
CA ASP A 132 19.56 -1.06 -3.46
C ASP A 132 19.63 -1.90 -4.74
N ASN A 133 19.72 -3.23 -4.60
CA ASN A 133 19.86 -4.19 -5.70
C ASN A 133 18.59 -5.00 -5.99
N LEU A 134 17.43 -4.48 -5.59
CA LEU A 134 16.13 -5.06 -5.90
C LEU A 134 15.79 -4.86 -7.37
N GLN A 135 15.53 -5.96 -8.07
CA GLN A 135 14.92 -5.98 -9.40
C GLN A 135 13.50 -6.54 -9.30
N VAL A 136 12.56 -5.88 -9.98
CA VAL A 136 11.14 -6.22 -9.95
C VAL A 136 10.64 -6.42 -11.37
N PHE A 137 9.99 -7.55 -11.63
CA PHE A 137 9.39 -7.88 -12.92
C PHE A 137 7.91 -8.20 -12.71
N ILE A 138 7.02 -7.35 -13.23
CA ILE A 138 5.59 -7.60 -13.23
C ILE A 138 5.16 -7.84 -14.67
N ASP A 139 4.70 -9.05 -14.96
CA ASP A 139 4.18 -9.43 -16.27
C ASP A 139 2.68 -9.68 -16.15
N LYS A 140 1.89 -9.03 -16.99
CA LYS A 140 0.41 -9.09 -17.04
C LYS A 140 -0.22 -8.73 -15.70
N LEU A 141 -0.61 -7.46 -15.53
CA LEU A 141 -1.42 -7.04 -14.41
C LEU A 141 -2.74 -6.45 -14.92
N HIS A 142 -3.83 -6.84 -14.26
CA HIS A 142 -5.15 -6.25 -14.46
C HIS A 142 -5.86 -6.13 -13.11
N LEU A 143 -6.03 -4.90 -12.65
CA LEU A 143 -6.93 -4.56 -11.55
C LEU A 143 -8.22 -4.00 -12.13
N ARG A 144 -9.34 -4.66 -11.88
CA ARG A 144 -10.67 -4.21 -12.26
C ARG A 144 -11.50 -3.94 -11.02
N TYR A 145 -11.93 -2.69 -10.86
CA TYR A 145 -12.98 -2.30 -9.94
C TYR A 145 -14.34 -2.43 -10.62
N GLU A 146 -15.29 -3.08 -9.98
CA GLU A 146 -16.65 -3.26 -10.47
C GLU A 146 -17.65 -2.88 -9.38
N ASP A 147 -18.56 -1.96 -9.72
CA ASP A 147 -19.65 -1.56 -8.84
C ASP A 147 -20.99 -2.03 -9.41
N THR A 148 -21.64 -2.94 -8.68
CA THR A 148 -22.95 -3.51 -8.99
C THR A 148 -24.04 -3.01 -8.04
N SER A 149 -23.78 -1.95 -7.27
CA SER A 149 -24.71 -1.40 -6.27
C SER A 149 -25.87 -0.64 -6.91
N TYR A 150 -25.74 -0.28 -8.19
CA TYR A 150 -26.72 0.46 -8.98
C TYR A 150 -27.36 -0.43 -10.05
N SER A 151 -28.40 0.07 -10.72
CA SER A 151 -29.04 -0.62 -11.85
C SER A 151 -28.10 -0.83 -13.05
N THR A 152 -27.12 0.04 -13.20
CA THR A 152 -26.07 -0.02 -14.22
C THR A 152 -24.74 -0.40 -13.57
N VAL A 153 -24.05 -1.38 -14.17
CA VAL A 153 -22.72 -1.78 -13.72
C VAL A 153 -21.68 -0.91 -14.43
N TYR A 154 -20.76 -0.38 -13.65
CA TYR A 154 -19.62 0.35 -14.16
C TYR A 154 -18.33 -0.35 -13.73
N ALA A 155 -17.34 -0.36 -14.62
CA ALA A 155 -16.06 -0.97 -14.32
C ALA A 155 -14.88 -0.10 -14.71
N PHE A 156 -14.11 0.26 -13.70
CA PHE A 156 -12.84 0.94 -13.86
C PHE A 156 -11.72 -0.09 -13.85
N GLY A 157 -10.73 0.03 -14.72
CA GLY A 157 -9.61 -0.89 -14.71
C GLY A 157 -8.28 -0.26 -15.05
N ILE A 158 -7.24 -0.82 -14.45
CA ILE A 158 -5.84 -0.54 -14.73
C ILE A 158 -5.24 -1.83 -15.28
N THR A 159 -4.68 -1.74 -16.48
CA THR A 159 -3.99 -2.86 -17.12
C THR A 159 -2.56 -2.47 -17.44
N LEU A 160 -1.64 -3.43 -17.36
CA LEU A 160 -0.31 -3.32 -17.94
C LEU A 160 0.13 -4.67 -18.47
N ASP A 161 0.93 -4.62 -19.52
CA ASP A 161 1.52 -5.81 -20.13
C ASP A 161 2.81 -6.19 -19.40
N HIS A 162 3.75 -5.26 -19.26
CA HIS A 162 5.00 -5.48 -18.53
C HIS A 162 5.43 -4.22 -17.77
N LEU A 163 5.88 -4.37 -16.52
CA LEU A 163 6.57 -3.35 -15.74
C LEU A 163 7.83 -3.98 -15.15
N HIS A 164 8.98 -3.59 -15.68
CA HIS A 164 10.29 -4.10 -15.27
C HIS A 164 11.12 -2.99 -14.66
N MET A 165 11.65 -3.20 -13.46
CA MET A 165 12.60 -2.31 -12.79
C MET A 165 13.89 -3.08 -12.54
N GLN A 166 14.99 -2.56 -13.07
CA GLN A 166 16.30 -3.19 -12.97
C GLN A 166 17.38 -2.17 -12.59
N SER A 167 18.41 -2.62 -11.90
CA SER A 167 19.65 -1.85 -11.76
C SER A 167 20.39 -1.84 -13.10
N THR A 168 21.01 -0.71 -13.43
CA THR A 168 21.74 -0.51 -14.68
C THR A 168 23.10 0.13 -14.44
N ASP A 169 23.94 0.26 -15.47
CA ASP A 169 25.10 1.14 -15.44
C ASP A 169 24.71 2.61 -15.71
N GLN A 170 25.72 3.48 -15.78
CA GLN A 170 25.59 4.89 -16.14
C GLN A 170 25.04 5.14 -17.57
N HIS A 171 25.07 4.11 -18.43
CA HIS A 171 24.54 4.13 -19.80
C HIS A 171 23.16 3.46 -19.89
N PHE A 172 22.54 3.17 -18.74
CA PHE A 172 21.24 2.50 -18.62
C PHE A 172 21.18 1.12 -19.28
N GLN A 173 22.31 0.41 -19.35
CA GLN A 173 22.35 -0.99 -19.73
C GLN A 173 22.12 -1.88 -18.50
N PRO A 174 21.18 -2.85 -18.53
CA PRO A 174 20.93 -3.75 -17.42
C PRO A 174 22.20 -4.50 -17.01
N THR A 175 22.68 -4.24 -15.79
CA THR A 175 23.86 -4.90 -15.22
C THR A 175 23.78 -4.86 -13.71
N PHE A 176 24.49 -5.78 -13.07
CA PHE A 176 24.64 -5.76 -11.62
C PHE A 176 25.62 -4.66 -11.22
N GLN A 177 25.19 -3.74 -10.36
CA GLN A 177 26.09 -2.82 -9.68
C GLN A 177 26.46 -3.38 -8.30
N GLY A 178 27.76 -3.39 -8.01
CA GLY A 178 28.26 -3.75 -6.69
C GLY A 178 27.68 -2.84 -5.60
N VAL A 179 27.42 -3.42 -4.42
CA VAL A 179 26.95 -2.66 -3.27
C VAL A 179 27.97 -1.59 -2.87
N GLY A 180 27.52 -0.35 -2.71
CA GLY A 180 28.36 0.76 -2.22
C GLY A 180 28.79 1.78 -3.28
N ALA A 181 28.22 1.73 -4.49
CA ALA A 181 28.35 2.82 -5.45
C ALA A 181 27.76 4.13 -4.88
N ALA A 182 28.46 5.25 -5.09
CA ALA A 182 27.97 6.57 -4.67
C ALA A 182 26.65 6.93 -5.38
N ILE A 183 26.53 6.53 -6.65
CA ILE A 183 25.36 6.78 -7.50
C ILE A 183 24.78 5.43 -7.92
N THR A 184 23.48 5.26 -7.71
CA THR A 184 22.71 4.09 -8.15
C THR A 184 21.88 4.46 -9.37
N TYR A 185 21.92 3.61 -10.40
CA TYR A 185 21.13 3.78 -11.62
C TYR A 185 20.06 2.69 -11.69
N LYS A 186 18.81 3.09 -11.92
CA LYS A 186 17.70 2.17 -12.17
C LYS A 186 16.99 2.53 -13.46
N LEU A 187 16.63 1.50 -14.23
CA LEU A 187 15.78 1.61 -15.41
C LEU A 187 14.44 0.94 -15.12
N VAL A 188 13.37 1.69 -15.28
CA VAL A 188 12.00 1.21 -15.24
C VAL A 188 11.46 1.22 -16.66
N SER A 189 11.09 0.06 -17.19
CA SER A 189 10.39 -0.05 -18.47
C SER A 189 8.93 -0.40 -18.23
N LEU A 190 8.03 0.38 -18.81
CA LEU A 190 6.59 0.19 -18.79
C LEU A 190 6.11 -0.12 -20.20
N GLN A 191 5.32 -1.18 -20.36
CA GLN A 191 4.73 -1.56 -21.63
C GLN A 191 3.22 -1.63 -21.51
N HIS A 192 2.54 -0.96 -22.45
CA HIS A 192 1.10 -1.04 -22.66
C HIS A 192 0.27 -0.79 -21.39
N ALA A 193 0.67 0.18 -20.56
CA ALA A 193 -0.10 0.58 -19.40
C ALA A 193 -1.32 1.38 -19.84
N ALA A 194 -2.50 0.98 -19.41
CA ALA A 194 -3.75 1.61 -19.81
C ALA A 194 -4.70 1.75 -18.62
N ILE A 195 -5.57 2.75 -18.70
CA ILE A 195 -6.65 2.96 -17.76
C ILE A 195 -7.93 3.02 -18.58
N TYR A 196 -8.93 2.25 -18.18
CA TYR A 196 -10.24 2.27 -18.84
C TYR A 196 -11.35 2.48 -17.83
N PHE A 197 -12.47 3.00 -18.32
CA PHE A 197 -13.69 3.08 -17.56
C PHE A 197 -14.90 2.71 -18.42
N ASN A 198 -15.33 1.46 -18.30
CA ASN A 198 -16.44 0.91 -19.07
C ASN A 198 -17.77 1.32 -18.42
N THR A 199 -18.50 2.19 -19.11
CA THR A 199 -19.85 2.62 -18.78
C THR A 199 -20.86 1.61 -19.33
N ASN A 200 -21.76 1.09 -18.50
CA ASN A 200 -22.77 0.09 -18.88
C ASN A 200 -22.20 -1.27 -19.31
N THR A 201 -21.41 -1.89 -18.44
CA THR A 201 -20.85 -3.23 -18.66
C THR A 201 -21.69 -4.31 -17.98
N LYS A 202 -21.36 -5.58 -18.20
CA LYS A 202 -21.92 -6.71 -17.43
C LYS A 202 -20.92 -7.12 -16.36
N PRO A 203 -21.40 -7.61 -15.21
CA PRO A 203 -20.51 -8.11 -14.19
C PRO A 203 -19.76 -9.33 -14.68
N ILE A 204 -18.47 -9.44 -14.34
CA ILE A 204 -17.69 -10.63 -14.69
C ILE A 204 -18.16 -11.80 -13.81
N PRO A 205 -18.49 -12.97 -14.40
CA PRO A 205 -18.86 -14.13 -13.60
C PRO A 205 -17.69 -14.58 -12.72
N THR A 206 -17.92 -14.64 -11.41
CA THR A 206 -16.92 -15.06 -10.41
C THR A 206 -17.10 -16.52 -10.01
N THR A 207 -17.17 -17.42 -10.98
CA THR A 207 -17.32 -18.87 -10.75
C THR A 207 -16.01 -19.52 -10.29
N SER A 208 -14.87 -19.06 -10.82
CA SER A 208 -13.53 -19.52 -10.42
C SER A 208 -12.48 -18.43 -10.60
N TYR A 209 -11.47 -18.39 -9.73
CA TYR A 209 -10.35 -17.44 -9.84
C TYR A 209 -9.49 -17.67 -11.10
N LYS A 210 -9.48 -18.90 -11.65
CA LYS A 210 -8.78 -19.20 -12.92
C LYS A 210 -9.55 -18.67 -14.13
N GLU A 211 -10.86 -18.86 -14.14
CA GLU A 211 -11.74 -18.32 -15.21
C GLU A 211 -11.72 -16.79 -15.22
N LEU A 212 -11.77 -16.17 -14.03
CA LEU A 212 -11.57 -14.73 -13.87
C LEU A 212 -10.26 -14.28 -14.53
N GLY A 213 -9.18 -15.05 -14.32
CA GLY A 213 -7.88 -14.74 -14.91
C GLY A 213 -7.92 -14.71 -16.42
N THR A 214 -8.59 -15.68 -17.07
CA THR A 214 -8.77 -15.69 -18.52
C THR A 214 -9.54 -14.48 -19.03
N TYR A 215 -10.63 -14.08 -18.35
CA TYR A 215 -11.39 -12.88 -18.72
C TYR A 215 -10.55 -11.61 -18.61
N LEU A 216 -9.82 -11.45 -17.49
CA LEU A 216 -9.02 -10.25 -17.25
C LEU A 216 -7.80 -10.20 -18.15
N GLU A 217 -7.15 -11.33 -18.45
CA GLU A 217 -6.01 -11.37 -19.36
C GLU A 217 -6.38 -10.95 -20.78
N ALA A 218 -7.56 -11.38 -21.28
CA ALA A 218 -8.05 -11.02 -22.62
C ALA A 218 -8.30 -9.51 -22.80
N MET A 219 -8.45 -8.77 -21.70
CA MET A 219 -8.64 -7.31 -21.71
C MET A 219 -7.32 -6.53 -21.67
N ILE A 220 -6.17 -7.20 -21.47
CA ILE A 220 -4.85 -6.56 -21.48
C ILE A 220 -4.41 -6.42 -22.93
N TYR A 221 -4.06 -5.21 -23.35
CA TYR A 221 -3.44 -4.98 -24.64
C TYR A 221 -1.99 -5.51 -24.63
N GLN A 222 -1.64 -6.36 -25.61
CA GLN A 222 -0.36 -7.06 -25.67
C GLN A 222 0.48 -6.66 -26.90
N GLY A 223 0.15 -5.52 -27.53
CA GLY A 223 0.69 -5.12 -28.82
C GLY A 223 -0.14 -5.65 -30.00
N GLY A 224 -0.43 -4.78 -30.97
CA GLY A 224 -1.18 -5.11 -32.19
C GLY A 224 -2.03 -3.96 -32.69
N ALA A 225 -2.58 -4.07 -33.90
CA ALA A 225 -3.36 -2.97 -34.48
C ALA A 225 -4.73 -2.72 -33.81
N LYS A 226 -5.26 -3.70 -33.05
CA LYS A 226 -6.60 -3.64 -32.47
C LYS A 226 -6.53 -3.66 -30.95
N PHE A 227 -7.12 -2.65 -30.33
CA PHE A 227 -7.30 -2.62 -28.88
C PHE A 227 -8.41 -3.59 -28.43
N PRO A 228 -8.28 -4.16 -27.21
CA PRO A 228 -9.40 -4.76 -26.51
C PRO A 228 -10.60 -3.81 -26.43
N ASP A 229 -11.81 -4.38 -26.35
CA ASP A 229 -13.06 -3.62 -26.26
C ASP A 229 -13.24 -2.99 -24.88
N ASN A 230 -12.53 -1.88 -24.65
CA ASN A 230 -12.58 -1.07 -23.44
C ASN A 230 -12.72 0.40 -23.81
N GLN A 231 -13.45 1.14 -22.96
CA GLN A 231 -13.56 2.59 -23.05
C GLN A 231 -12.36 3.21 -22.33
N TYR A 232 -11.26 3.40 -23.06
CA TYR A 232 -10.01 3.91 -22.50
C TYR A 232 -10.13 5.37 -22.05
N ILE A 233 -9.72 5.62 -20.79
CA ILE A 233 -9.40 6.96 -20.28
C ILE A 233 -7.97 7.32 -20.66
N LEU A 234 -7.06 6.36 -20.55
CA LEU A 234 -5.68 6.42 -20.98
C LEU A 234 -5.44 5.22 -21.89
N GLU A 235 -5.20 5.48 -23.17
CA GLU A 235 -4.83 4.43 -24.13
C GLU A 235 -3.51 3.74 -23.70
N PRO A 236 -3.25 2.50 -24.15
CA PRO A 236 -2.03 1.80 -23.78
C PRO A 236 -0.76 2.59 -24.11
N ILE A 237 -0.06 3.06 -23.07
CA ILE A 237 1.21 3.79 -23.18
C ILE A 237 2.39 2.89 -22.86
N SER A 238 3.48 3.08 -23.59
CA SER A 238 4.77 2.46 -23.33
C SER A 238 5.83 3.54 -23.11
N GLY A 239 6.80 3.23 -22.24
CA GLY A 239 7.83 4.19 -21.89
C GLY A 239 8.95 3.60 -21.03
N LYS A 240 9.97 4.43 -20.82
CA LYS A 240 11.13 4.14 -19.99
C LYS A 240 11.36 5.31 -19.04
N LEU A 241 11.55 5.00 -17.76
CA LEU A 241 11.98 5.93 -16.73
C LEU A 241 13.39 5.54 -16.28
N MET A 242 14.33 6.44 -16.52
CA MET A 242 15.73 6.35 -16.12
C MET A 242 15.89 7.13 -14.81
N VAL A 243 16.41 6.47 -13.78
CA VAL A 243 16.54 7.00 -12.43
C VAL A 243 18.01 7.01 -12.04
N GLU A 244 18.51 8.16 -11.59
CA GLU A 244 19.83 8.34 -10.98
C GLU A 244 19.62 8.78 -9.52
N LEU A 245 20.14 8.00 -8.58
CA LEU A 245 20.05 8.26 -7.14
C LEU A 245 21.45 8.45 -6.56
N ASP A 246 21.73 9.64 -6.04
CA ASP A 246 22.93 9.88 -5.26
C ASP A 246 22.69 9.47 -3.80
N SER A 247 23.41 8.44 -3.39
CA SER A 247 23.38 7.86 -2.04
C SER A 247 24.40 8.52 -1.11
N GLU A 248 25.15 9.55 -1.53
CA GLU A 248 26.02 10.34 -0.64
C GLU A 248 25.22 11.33 0.23
N LYS A 249 25.90 12.02 1.16
CA LYS A 249 25.27 13.14 1.89
C LYS A 249 24.89 14.23 0.89
N ALA A 250 23.77 14.90 1.12
CA ALA A 250 23.32 15.99 0.26
C ALA A 250 24.43 17.05 0.15
N LYS A 251 24.98 17.18 -1.06
CA LYS A 251 25.87 18.27 -1.45
C LYS A 251 25.06 19.21 -2.35
N PHE A 252 25.27 20.51 -2.23
CA PHE A 252 24.52 21.52 -3.01
C PHE A 252 25.02 21.66 -4.47
N ASP A 253 25.96 20.82 -4.89
CA ASP A 253 26.58 20.83 -6.23
C ASP A 253 25.87 19.90 -7.24
N ARG A 254 25.05 18.94 -6.78
CA ARG A 254 24.31 18.03 -7.66
C ARG A 254 22.98 17.58 -7.05
N PRO A 255 21.95 17.30 -7.88
CA PRO A 255 20.67 16.82 -7.39
C PRO A 255 20.79 15.40 -6.85
N ARG A 256 20.15 15.14 -5.70
CA ARG A 256 20.11 13.79 -5.08
C ARG A 256 19.37 12.75 -5.93
N THR A 257 18.42 13.20 -6.73
CA THR A 257 17.62 12.34 -7.60
C THR A 257 17.45 13.01 -8.94
N LYS A 258 17.80 12.30 -10.03
CA LYS A 258 17.43 12.70 -11.39
C LYS A 258 16.51 11.65 -11.99
N LEU A 259 15.47 12.11 -12.66
CA LEU A 259 14.48 11.29 -13.32
C LEU A 259 14.39 11.74 -14.77
N HIS A 260 14.59 10.80 -15.70
CA HIS A 260 14.42 11.04 -17.12
C HIS A 260 13.36 10.08 -17.67
N LEU A 261 12.21 10.63 -18.04
CA LEU A 261 11.05 9.89 -18.54
C LEU A 261 10.95 10.05 -20.06
N SER A 262 10.86 8.94 -20.77
CA SER A 262 10.59 8.88 -22.20
C SER A 262 9.35 8.02 -22.42
N VAL A 263 8.34 8.57 -23.09
CA VAL A 263 7.05 7.92 -23.40
C VAL A 263 6.75 8.21 -24.87
N ASP A 264 6.21 7.23 -25.59
CA ASP A 264 5.99 7.34 -27.04
C ASP A 264 4.91 8.38 -27.37
N SER A 265 3.67 8.10 -26.98
CA SER A 265 2.53 9.00 -27.13
C SER A 265 1.57 8.79 -25.96
N ILE A 266 0.99 9.88 -25.46
CA ILE A 266 -0.01 9.85 -24.39
C ILE A 266 -1.33 10.34 -24.98
N THR A 267 -2.30 9.44 -25.11
CA THR A 267 -3.67 9.77 -25.52
C THR A 267 -4.58 9.51 -24.34
N ALA A 268 -5.19 10.59 -23.84
CA ALA A 268 -6.14 10.52 -22.74
C ALA A 268 -7.42 11.26 -23.11
N SER A 269 -8.56 10.62 -22.88
CA SER A 269 -9.88 11.16 -23.20
C SER A 269 -10.89 10.68 -22.17
N ILE A 270 -11.81 11.54 -21.75
CA ILE A 270 -12.89 11.17 -20.84
C ILE A 270 -14.19 11.57 -21.51
N ASP A 271 -15.10 10.61 -21.66
CA ASP A 271 -16.45 10.90 -22.15
C ASP A 271 -17.37 11.44 -21.03
N ARG A 272 -18.54 11.94 -21.41
CA ARG A 272 -19.49 12.54 -20.47
C ARG A 272 -19.98 11.55 -19.41
N ASN A 273 -20.25 10.30 -19.78
CA ASN A 273 -20.75 9.29 -18.85
C ASN A 273 -19.64 8.87 -17.88
N GLN A 274 -18.41 8.70 -18.37
CA GLN A 274 -17.24 8.43 -17.54
C GLN A 274 -17.00 9.56 -16.54
N TYR A 275 -17.06 10.82 -16.98
CA TYR A 275 -16.90 11.98 -16.10
C TYR A 275 -17.94 12.01 -14.97
N LEU A 276 -19.22 11.86 -15.31
CA LEU A 276 -20.30 11.85 -14.32
C LEU A 276 -20.15 10.68 -13.32
N ASN A 277 -19.81 9.49 -13.82
CA ASN A 277 -19.61 8.34 -12.96
C ASN A 277 -18.37 8.48 -12.05
N LEU A 278 -17.28 9.08 -12.52
CA LEU A 278 -16.10 9.37 -11.69
C LEU A 278 -16.44 10.31 -10.55
N ILE A 279 -17.25 11.35 -10.80
CA ILE A 279 -17.76 12.24 -9.75
C ILE A 279 -18.58 11.44 -8.73
N SER A 280 -19.54 10.65 -9.19
CA SER A 280 -20.39 9.84 -8.29
C SER A 280 -19.57 8.85 -7.44
N ILE A 281 -18.56 8.19 -8.03
CA ILE A 281 -17.64 7.31 -7.28
C ILE A 281 -16.86 8.12 -6.23
N GLY A 282 -16.32 9.28 -6.61
CA GLY A 282 -15.59 10.17 -5.70
C GLY A 282 -16.46 10.64 -4.52
N GLU A 283 -17.70 11.03 -4.78
CA GLU A 283 -18.67 11.41 -3.75
C GLU A 283 -19.00 10.24 -2.83
N ASN A 284 -19.23 9.04 -3.39
CA ASN A 284 -19.49 7.84 -2.62
C ASN A 284 -18.33 7.46 -1.70
N PHE A 285 -17.10 7.58 -2.19
CA PHE A 285 -15.90 7.34 -1.40
C PHE A 285 -15.73 8.38 -0.30
N SER A 286 -15.97 9.66 -0.61
CA SER A 286 -15.97 10.75 0.38
C SER A 286 -17.01 10.51 1.47
N LEU A 287 -18.24 10.13 1.09
CA LEU A 287 -19.33 9.82 2.02
C LEU A 287 -19.03 8.57 2.85
N TYR A 288 -18.40 7.55 2.25
CA TYR A 288 -17.97 6.36 2.98
C TYR A 288 -16.92 6.73 4.03
N ASN A 289 -15.87 7.46 3.64
CA ASN A 289 -14.77 7.82 4.53
C ASN A 289 -15.23 8.75 5.67
N LYS A 290 -16.14 9.69 5.39
CA LYS A 290 -16.75 10.52 6.43
C LYS A 290 -17.68 9.72 7.35
N GLY A 291 -18.37 8.72 6.80
CA GLY A 291 -19.38 7.93 7.50
C GLY A 291 -18.82 6.83 8.41
N ILE A 292 -17.60 6.35 8.14
CA ILE A 292 -17.04 5.18 8.84
C ILE A 292 -16.93 5.38 10.36
N GLN A 293 -16.53 6.57 10.81
CA GLN A 293 -16.43 6.90 12.23
C GLN A 293 -17.77 6.81 12.99
N TYR A 294 -18.89 6.92 12.27
CA TYR A 294 -20.23 6.86 12.83
C TYR A 294 -20.85 5.46 12.72
N ILE A 295 -20.19 4.49 12.06
CA ILE A 295 -20.76 3.17 11.80
C ILE A 295 -21.17 2.45 13.10
N LYS A 296 -20.46 2.72 14.20
CA LYS A 296 -20.72 2.17 15.54
C LYS A 296 -22.12 2.49 16.07
N TYR A 297 -22.71 3.58 15.61
CA TYR A 297 -24.06 4.01 15.98
C TYR A 297 -25.11 3.64 14.94
N ARG A 298 -24.70 3.08 13.79
CA ARG A 298 -25.59 2.78 12.69
C ARG A 298 -26.50 1.60 13.07
N PRO A 299 -27.82 1.66 12.77
CA PRO A 299 -28.72 0.55 13.01
C PRO A 299 -28.28 -0.74 12.27
N VAL A 300 -28.57 -1.89 12.87
CA VAL A 300 -28.16 -3.22 12.39
C VAL A 300 -28.74 -3.53 10.99
N LYS A 301 -28.08 -4.41 10.25
CA LYS A 301 -28.49 -4.84 8.89
C LYS A 301 -29.96 -5.28 8.87
N GLY A 302 -30.74 -4.73 7.93
CA GLY A 302 -32.15 -5.07 7.72
C GLY A 302 -33.14 -4.09 8.32
N VAL A 303 -32.69 -3.15 9.16
CA VAL A 303 -33.53 -2.12 9.76
C VAL A 303 -33.81 -1.00 8.75
N ASN A 304 -34.97 -1.02 8.10
CA ASN A 304 -35.37 0.04 7.17
C ASN A 304 -35.76 1.33 7.94
N PRO A 305 -35.35 2.53 7.49
CA PRO A 305 -35.85 3.80 8.03
C PRO A 305 -37.37 3.87 8.17
N ALA A 306 -38.11 3.25 7.26
CA ALA A 306 -39.57 3.21 7.31
C ALA A 306 -40.12 2.33 8.43
N GLU A 307 -39.42 1.26 8.80
CA GLU A 307 -39.85 0.29 9.83
C GLU A 307 -39.41 0.72 11.24
N HIS A 308 -38.24 1.37 11.35
CA HIS A 308 -37.64 1.74 12.63
C HIS A 308 -37.08 3.18 12.64
N PRO A 309 -37.93 4.20 12.43
CA PRO A 309 -37.48 5.59 12.28
C PRO A 309 -36.73 6.11 13.51
N MET A 310 -37.09 5.67 14.71
CA MET A 310 -36.43 6.12 15.95
C MET A 310 -34.95 5.73 16.02
N ASP A 311 -34.58 4.55 15.55
CA ASP A 311 -33.18 4.10 15.62
C ASP A 311 -32.31 4.86 14.63
N TRP A 312 -32.87 5.24 13.47
CA TRP A 312 -32.22 6.12 12.51
C TRP A 312 -32.07 7.56 13.03
N TRP A 313 -33.05 8.07 13.78
CA TRP A 313 -32.91 9.37 14.46
C TRP A 313 -31.86 9.33 15.58
N LYS A 314 -31.82 8.28 16.40
CA LYS A 314 -30.75 8.08 17.39
C LYS A 314 -29.38 8.08 16.72
N TYR A 315 -29.23 7.35 15.62
CA TYR A 315 -28.00 7.33 14.83
C TYR A 315 -27.58 8.73 14.37
N ALA A 316 -28.51 9.49 13.78
CA ALA A 316 -28.23 10.85 13.31
C ALA A 316 -27.80 11.78 14.45
N ILE A 317 -28.52 11.74 15.58
CA ILE A 317 -28.20 12.55 16.76
C ILE A 317 -26.83 12.18 17.33
N GLN A 318 -26.56 10.88 17.53
CA GLN A 318 -25.29 10.40 18.07
C GLN A 318 -24.10 10.76 17.16
N SER A 319 -24.29 10.72 15.84
CA SER A 319 -23.25 11.13 14.88
C SER A 319 -22.87 12.59 15.02
N VAL A 320 -23.85 13.49 15.22
CA VAL A 320 -23.60 14.92 15.45
C VAL A 320 -23.00 15.16 16.84
N MET A 321 -23.55 14.50 17.86
CA MET A 321 -23.07 14.62 19.24
C MET A 321 -21.61 14.18 19.38
N LEU A 322 -21.20 13.10 18.71
CA LEU A 322 -19.81 12.63 18.73
C LEU A 322 -18.84 13.75 18.32
N ASN A 323 -19.10 14.44 17.22
CA ASN A 323 -18.25 15.52 16.73
C ASN A 323 -18.16 16.69 17.72
N ILE A 324 -19.29 17.05 18.35
CA ILE A 324 -19.34 18.14 19.34
C ILE A 324 -18.59 17.73 20.60
N GLU A 325 -18.82 16.50 21.08
CA GLU A 325 -18.13 15.96 22.24
C GLU A 325 -16.62 15.87 22.03
N GLU A 326 -16.16 15.36 20.89
CA GLU A 326 -14.72 15.25 20.59
C GLU A 326 -14.05 16.62 20.55
N LYS A 327 -14.67 17.60 19.87
CA LYS A 327 -14.18 18.99 19.86
C LYS A 327 -14.12 19.57 21.25
N ASN A 328 -15.18 19.42 22.04
CA ASN A 328 -15.25 20.00 23.39
C ASN A 328 -14.29 19.29 24.36
N LYS A 329 -14.14 17.95 24.26
CA LYS A 329 -13.23 17.15 25.09
C LYS A 329 -11.78 17.59 24.89
N GLN A 330 -11.36 17.87 23.66
CA GLN A 330 -9.98 18.29 23.35
C GLN A 330 -9.55 19.58 24.08
N TRP A 331 -10.49 20.45 24.45
CA TRP A 331 -10.21 21.70 25.18
C TRP A 331 -10.37 21.60 26.70
N ARG A 332 -10.74 20.44 27.24
CA ARG A 332 -10.82 20.25 28.69
C ARG A 332 -9.40 20.14 29.27
N TRP A 333 -9.13 20.88 30.34
CA TRP A 333 -7.81 20.86 31.00
C TRP A 333 -7.36 19.45 31.40
N GLU A 334 -8.28 18.58 31.82
CA GLU A 334 -8.01 17.18 32.14
C GLU A 334 -7.48 16.40 30.93
N GLU A 335 -8.09 16.56 29.76
CA GLU A 335 -7.66 15.88 28.53
C GLU A 335 -6.35 16.45 28.00
N ILE A 336 -6.13 17.76 28.12
CA ILE A 336 -4.85 18.41 27.78
C ILE A 336 -3.74 17.88 28.69
N ALA A 337 -3.99 17.82 30.00
CA ALA A 337 -3.04 17.29 30.98
C ALA A 337 -2.73 15.81 30.70
N LYS A 338 -3.77 14.99 30.44
CA LYS A 338 -3.63 13.59 30.06
C LYS A 338 -2.82 13.42 28.76
N ARG A 339 -3.10 14.21 27.72
CA ARG A 339 -2.35 14.17 26.45
C ARG A 339 -0.88 14.53 26.68
N SER A 340 -0.59 15.51 27.53
CA SER A 340 0.77 15.86 27.91
C SER A 340 1.47 14.72 28.68
N ALA A 341 0.79 14.09 29.64
CA ALA A 341 1.32 12.95 30.39
C ALA A 341 1.60 11.74 29.47
N ASN A 342 0.63 11.36 28.63
CA ASN A 342 0.76 10.29 27.65
C ASN A 342 1.93 10.54 26.70
N ARG A 343 2.15 11.79 26.27
CA ARG A 343 3.29 12.17 25.42
C ARG A 343 4.63 11.95 26.13
N VAL A 344 4.74 12.37 27.38
CA VAL A 344 5.98 12.22 28.17
C VAL A 344 6.27 10.72 28.37
N GLU A 345 5.27 9.95 28.77
CA GLU A 345 5.37 8.50 28.96
C GLU A 345 5.76 7.80 27.66
N TYR A 346 5.07 8.11 26.55
CA TYR A 346 5.37 7.56 25.23
C TYR A 346 6.82 7.83 24.82
N THR A 347 7.29 9.07 24.95
CA THR A 347 8.67 9.46 24.59
C THR A 347 9.70 8.69 25.41
N GLN A 348 9.43 8.47 26.71
CA GLN A 348 10.31 7.70 27.59
C GLN A 348 10.36 6.22 27.21
N LEU A 349 9.19 5.59 27.02
CA LEU A 349 9.07 4.19 26.63
C LEU A 349 9.67 3.92 25.25
N PHE A 350 9.45 4.82 24.28
CA PHE A 350 10.01 4.69 22.94
C PHE A 350 11.54 4.86 22.92
N LYS A 351 12.08 5.85 23.64
CA LYS A 351 13.54 5.99 23.79
C LYS A 351 14.16 4.76 24.48
N LYS A 352 13.45 4.17 25.44
CA LYS A 352 13.88 2.95 26.12
C LYS A 352 13.84 1.74 25.19
N SER A 353 12.80 1.60 24.37
CA SER A 353 12.66 0.49 23.41
C SER A 353 13.74 0.47 22.33
N LYS A 354 14.23 1.65 21.90
CA LYS A 354 15.38 1.75 20.97
C LYS A 354 16.70 1.29 21.60
N LYS A 355 16.87 1.45 22.93
CA LYS A 355 18.12 1.11 23.63
C LYS A 355 18.17 -0.32 24.16
N LYS A 356 17.04 -0.85 24.66
CA LYS A 356 16.94 -2.15 25.32
C LYS A 356 15.56 -2.76 25.08
N LYS A 357 15.47 -4.09 25.18
CA LYS A 357 14.19 -4.79 25.18
C LYS A 357 13.36 -4.35 26.39
N LEU A 358 12.13 -3.93 26.13
CA LEU A 358 11.19 -3.50 27.17
C LEU A 358 10.69 -4.70 27.99
N ALA A 359 10.29 -4.44 29.24
CA ALA A 359 9.57 -5.44 30.02
C ALA A 359 8.15 -5.62 29.46
N LYS A 360 7.52 -6.79 29.68
CA LYS A 360 6.18 -7.10 29.09
C LYS A 360 5.10 -6.07 29.43
N ASN A 361 5.15 -5.49 30.63
CA ASN A 361 4.25 -4.42 31.06
C ASN A 361 4.51 -3.11 30.30
N GLU A 362 5.77 -2.77 30.06
CA GLU A 362 6.18 -1.59 29.31
C GLU A 362 5.88 -1.71 27.80
N GLU A 363 6.05 -2.91 27.24
CA GLU A 363 5.63 -3.21 25.85
C GLU A 363 4.13 -3.02 25.70
N LYS A 364 3.34 -3.50 26.66
CA LYS A 364 1.89 -3.33 26.67
C LYS A 364 1.50 -1.86 26.81
N ALA A 365 2.12 -1.12 27.72
CA ALA A 365 1.86 0.31 27.92
C ALA A 365 2.19 1.12 26.64
N LEU A 366 3.31 0.83 25.99
CA LEU A 366 3.66 1.45 24.72
C LEU A 366 2.62 1.14 23.64
N MET A 367 2.20 -0.12 23.52
CA MET A 367 1.16 -0.52 22.56
C MET A 367 -0.19 0.16 22.81
N ASP A 368 -0.57 0.32 24.08
CA ASP A 368 -1.82 0.97 24.47
C ASP A 368 -1.77 2.49 24.19
N LEU A 369 -0.61 3.14 24.41
CA LEU A 369 -0.37 4.53 24.02
C LEU A 369 -0.41 4.70 22.50
N GLU A 370 0.21 3.79 21.75
CA GLU A 370 0.17 3.79 20.28
C GLU A 370 -1.23 3.58 19.73
N LYS A 371 -2.14 2.91 20.44
CA LYS A 371 -3.56 2.84 20.05
C LYS A 371 -4.26 4.18 20.24
N GLN A 372 -4.02 4.85 21.36
CA GLN A 372 -4.70 6.08 21.76
C GLN A 372 -4.22 7.34 21.01
N LEU A 373 -2.90 7.47 20.79
CA LEU A 373 -2.31 8.66 20.18
C LEU A 373 -2.60 8.73 18.67
N SER A 374 -2.73 9.94 18.13
CA SER A 374 -2.89 10.15 16.69
C SER A 374 -1.60 9.82 15.93
N PHE A 375 -1.71 9.59 14.61
CA PHE A 375 -0.54 9.35 13.76
C PHE A 375 0.48 10.48 13.84
N ASP A 376 0.03 11.74 13.76
CA ASP A 376 0.89 12.93 13.78
C ASP A 376 1.58 13.11 15.14
N ASP A 377 0.86 12.86 16.25
CA ASP A 377 1.45 12.90 17.59
C ASP A 377 2.57 11.87 17.76
N ILE A 378 2.35 10.66 17.24
CA ILE A 378 3.36 9.60 17.30
C ILE A 378 4.57 9.99 16.43
N LEU A 379 4.35 10.46 15.21
CA LEU A 379 5.41 10.84 14.29
C LEU A 379 6.29 11.97 14.84
N LEU A 380 5.69 12.95 15.53
CA LEU A 380 6.42 14.09 16.11
C LEU A 380 7.26 13.73 17.34
N HIS A 381 7.04 12.56 17.94
CA HIS A 381 7.67 12.13 19.20
C HIS A 381 8.46 10.82 19.09
N ARG A 382 8.48 10.21 17.91
CA ARG A 382 9.35 9.07 17.59
C ARG A 382 10.78 9.52 17.30
#